data_AF-A0A7C7LV25-F1
#
_entry.id   AF-A0A7C7LV25-F1
#
_cell.length_a   1.000
_cell.length_b   1.000
_cell.length_c   1.000
_cell.angle_alpha   90.00
_cell.angle_beta   90.00
_cell.angle_gamma   90.00
#
_symmetry.space_group_name_H-M   'P 1'
#
loop_
_entity.id
_entity.type
_entity.pdbx_description
1 polymer ?
#
loop_
_entity_poly.entity_id
_entity_poly.type
_entity_poly.pdbx_seq_one_letter_code
_entity_poly.pdbx_strand_id
1 'polypeptide(L)' 'MSQHKDLFKKMVELEEAETPYVLASVFMVNGSSSGKVGDKALYDENGRRIIGYIGGGCIENRVAATAKESLQDG' A
#
# COMPACT_ATOMS: atom_id res chain seq x y z
N MET A 1 13.68 -11.05 -11.05
CA MET A 1 13.36 -9.61 -11.03
C MET A 1 12.82 -9.28 -9.64
N SER A 2 13.23 -8.19 -9.00
CA SER A 2 12.75 -7.86 -7.64
C SER A 2 11.23 -7.63 -7.69
N GLN A 3 10.47 -8.39 -6.88
CA GLN A 3 9.00 -8.37 -6.81
C GLN A 3 8.41 -6.97 -6.58
N HIS A 4 9.20 -6.03 -6.07
CA HIS A 4 8.76 -4.68 -5.70
C HIS A 4 9.48 -3.58 -6.46
N LYS A 5 10.22 -3.89 -7.54
CA LYS A 5 11.00 -2.88 -8.28
C LYS A 5 10.12 -1.72 -8.76
N ASP A 6 8.96 -2.03 -9.32
CA ASP A 6 8.03 -1.02 -9.84
C ASP A 6 7.37 -0.21 -8.72
N LEU A 7 7.12 -0.84 -7.58
CA LEU A 7 6.58 -0.17 -6.39
C LEU A 7 7.58 0.85 -5.86
N PHE A 8 8.84 0.48 -5.69
CA PHE A 8 9.88 1.41 -5.22
C PHE A 8 10.16 2.52 -6.23
N LYS A 9 10.16 2.20 -7.54
CA LYS A 9 10.24 3.23 -8.58
C LYS A 9 9.09 4.22 -8.46
N LYS A 10 7.86 3.74 -8.21
CA LYS A 10 6.70 4.61 -8.04
C LYS A 10 6.80 5.48 -6.79
N MET A 11 7.35 4.96 -5.69
CA MET A 11 7.62 5.77 -4.50
C MET A 11 8.57 6.93 -4.83
N VAL A 12 9.68 6.67 -5.54
CA VAL A 12 10.61 7.73 -5.95
C VAL A 12 9.92 8.79 -6.80
N GLU A 13 9.10 8.39 -7.78
CA GLU A 13 8.33 9.33 -8.61
C GLU A 13 7.36 10.20 -7.78
N LEU A 14 6.76 9.64 -6.73
CA LEU A 14 5.82 10.37 -5.86
C LEU A 14 6.55 11.32 -4.91
N GLU A 15 7.71 10.91 -4.37
CA GLU A 15 8.58 11.76 -3.56
C GLU A 15 9.12 12.95 -4.36
N GLU A 16 9.61 12.71 -5.59
CA GLU A 16 10.09 13.78 -6.48
C GLU A 16 9.00 14.78 -6.86
N ALA A 17 7.73 14.33 -6.88
CA ALA A 17 6.56 15.14 -7.16
C ALA A 17 5.91 15.74 -5.89
N GLU A 18 6.52 15.57 -4.72
CA GLU A 18 5.99 15.99 -3.40
C GLU A 18 4.52 15.57 -3.19
N THR A 19 4.15 14.40 -3.73
CA THR A 19 2.78 13.89 -3.69
C THR A 19 2.62 12.96 -2.49
N PRO A 20 1.72 13.26 -1.53
CA PRO A 20 1.48 12.40 -0.37
C PRO A 20 0.99 11.01 -0.77
N TYR A 21 1.53 9.98 -0.13
CA TYR A 21 1.13 8.59 -0.36
C TYR A 21 1.36 7.73 0.88
N VAL A 22 0.73 6.56 0.91
CA VAL A 22 0.89 5.58 1.98
C VAL A 22 1.46 4.28 1.44
N LEU A 23 2.47 3.75 2.13
CA LEU A 23 2.96 2.39 1.92
C LEU A 23 2.29 1.43 2.91
N ALA A 24 1.39 0.59 2.41
CA ALA A 24 0.86 -0.53 3.17
C ALA A 24 1.74 -1.76 2.98
N SER A 25 2.02 -2.50 4.06
CA SER A 25 2.84 -3.73 4.02
C SER A 25 2.27 -4.81 4.93
N VAL A 26 2.12 -6.03 4.41
CA VAL A 26 1.78 -7.21 5.21
C VAL A 26 3.05 -7.71 5.90
N PHE A 27 3.15 -7.50 7.21
CA PHE A 27 4.29 -7.96 8.01
C PHE A 27 4.04 -9.33 8.68
N MET A 28 2.78 -9.73 8.85
CA MET A 28 2.40 -11.00 9.47
C MET A 28 1.06 -11.49 8.90
N VAL A 29 0.92 -12.81 8.80
CA VAL A 29 -0.34 -13.49 8.46
C VAL A 29 -0.56 -14.62 9.45
N ASN A 30 -1.76 -14.71 10.03
CA ASN A 30 -2.18 -15.83 10.86
C ASN A 30 -3.35 -16.56 10.19
N GLY A 31 -3.20 -17.86 9.92
CA GLY A 31 -4.21 -18.65 9.20
C GLY A 31 -4.26 -18.37 7.69
N SER A 32 -5.41 -18.65 7.08
CA SER A 32 -5.61 -18.50 5.64
C SER A 32 -5.82 -17.04 5.25
N SER A 33 -4.96 -16.52 4.36
CA SER A 33 -5.08 -15.18 3.79
C SER A 33 -4.75 -15.16 2.30
N SER A 34 -5.46 -14.29 1.59
CA SER A 34 -5.18 -13.95 0.19
C SER A 34 -3.87 -13.18 0.03
N GLY A 35 -3.57 -12.27 0.97
CA GLY A 35 -2.30 -11.56 1.04
C GLY A 35 -1.23 -12.40 1.75
N LYS A 36 0.02 -12.28 1.32
CA LYS A 36 1.19 -12.96 1.89
C LYS A 36 2.10 -11.98 2.59
N VAL A 37 2.88 -12.48 3.55
CA VAL A 37 3.93 -11.69 4.19
C VAL A 37 4.87 -11.16 3.13
N GLY A 38 5.15 -9.86 3.19
CA GLY A 38 5.95 -9.16 2.20
C GLY A 38 5.14 -8.40 1.17
N ASP A 39 3.87 -8.74 0.94
CA ASP A 39 2.97 -8.01 0.04
C ASP A 39 2.89 -6.53 0.44
N LYS A 40 2.95 -5.65 -0.56
CA LYS A 40 2.91 -4.20 -0.40
C LYS A 40 2.02 -3.56 -1.44
N ALA A 41 1.38 -2.48 -1.04
CA ALA A 41 0.61 -1.62 -1.93
C ALA A 41 0.82 -0.16 -1.57
N LEU A 42 0.82 0.69 -2.59
CA LEU A 42 0.79 2.14 -2.44
C LEU A 42 -0.65 2.64 -2.57
N TYR A 43 -1.00 3.60 -1.74
CA TYR A 43 -2.28 4.29 -1.75
C TYR A 43 -2.08 5.80 -1.88
N ASP A 44 -2.96 6.46 -2.62
CA ASP A 44 -3.03 7.91 -2.70
C ASP A 44 -3.77 8.51 -1.50
N GLU A 45 -3.79 9.84 -1.43
CA GLU A 45 -4.51 10.61 -0.40
C GLU A 45 -6.02 10.36 -0.34
N ASN A 46 -6.60 9.83 -1.43
CA ASN A 46 -8.01 9.49 -1.53
C ASN A 46 -8.28 8.02 -1.14
N GLY A 47 -7.25 7.29 -0.68
CA GLY A 47 -7.33 5.87 -0.35
C GLY A 47 -7.45 4.96 -1.57
N ARG A 48 -7.17 5.45 -2.78
CA ARG A 48 -7.14 4.62 -3.99
C ARG A 48 -5.78 3.94 -4.10
N ARG A 49 -5.80 2.64 -4.40
CA ARG A 49 -4.57 1.89 -4.64
C ARG A 49 -3.92 2.34 -5.95
N ILE A 50 -2.67 2.79 -5.87
CA ILE A 50 -1.83 3.17 -7.01
C ILE A 50 -1.24 1.92 -7.66
N ILE A 51 -0.54 1.09 -6.87
CA ILE A 51 0.12 -0.13 -7.34
C ILE A 51 0.28 -1.13 -6.19
N GLY A 52 0.47 -2.40 -6.52
CA GLY A 52 0.78 -3.47 -5.57
C GLY A 52 -0.45 -4.20 -5.08
N TYR A 53 -0.27 -5.00 -4.04
CA TYR A 53 -1.30 -5.85 -3.49
C TYR A 53 -1.13 -5.96 -1.97
N ILE A 54 -2.24 -6.02 -1.24
CA ILE A 54 -2.25 -6.17 0.22
C ILE A 54 -3.24 -7.25 0.70
N GLY A 55 -4.11 -7.74 -0.19
CA GLY A 55 -5.15 -8.71 0.14
C GLY A 55 -6.39 -8.55 -0.76
N GLY A 56 -7.41 -9.40 -0.53
CA GLY A 56 -8.67 -9.34 -1.27
C GLY A 56 -9.50 -8.10 -0.93
N GLY A 57 -10.62 -7.90 -1.63
CA GLY A 57 -11.41 -6.67 -1.58
C GLY A 57 -11.78 -6.17 -0.17
N CYS A 58 -12.14 -7.08 0.76
CA CYS A 58 -12.47 -6.68 2.14
C CYS A 58 -11.27 -6.11 2.93
N ILE A 59 -10.05 -6.54 2.60
CA ILE A 59 -8.83 -6.00 3.19
C ILE A 59 -8.45 -4.71 2.48
N GLU A 60 -8.54 -4.69 1.14
CA GLU A 60 -8.24 -3.51 0.33
C GLU A 60 -9.07 -2.29 0.76
N ASN A 61 -10.38 -2.46 0.99
CA ASN A 61 -11.26 -1.37 1.44
C ASN A 61 -10.91 -0.85 2.84
N ARG A 62 -10.50 -1.74 3.75
CA ARG A 62 -10.10 -1.34 5.11
C ARG A 62 -8.77 -0.60 5.10
N VAL A 63 -7.78 -1.12 4.38
CA VAL A 63 -6.48 -0.46 4.21
C VAL A 63 -6.64 0.88 3.50
N ALA A 64 -7.52 1.00 2.51
CA ALA A 64 -7.85 2.25 1.85
C ALA A 64 -8.41 3.32 2.81
N ALA A 65 -9.28 2.93 3.75
CA ALA A 65 -9.78 3.84 4.77
C ALA A 65 -8.67 4.29 5.71
N THR A 66 -7.90 3.35 6.26
CA THR A 66 -6.78 3.64 7.17
C THR A 66 -5.68 4.46 6.49
N ALA A 67 -5.40 4.24 5.20
CA ALA A 67 -4.42 5.04 4.47
C ALA A 67 -4.77 6.53 4.47
N LYS A 68 -6.05 6.88 4.31
CA LYS A 68 -6.50 8.28 4.39
C LYS A 68 -6.35 8.88 5.79
N GLU A 69 -6.55 8.07 6.82
CA GLU A 69 -6.39 8.48 8.22
C GLU A 69 -4.91 8.69 8.54
N SER A 70 -4.03 7.78 8.10
CA SER A 70 -2.58 7.85 8.35
C SER A 70 -1.92 9.09 7.76
N LEU A 71 -2.45 9.64 6.66
CA LEU A 71 -1.94 10.90 6.09
C LEU A 71 -2.34 12.14 6.89
N GLN A 72 -3.40 12.05 7.70
CA GLN A 72 -3.84 13.15 8.58
C GLN A 72 -3.08 13.14 9.90
N ASP A 73 -2.77 11.94 10.41
CA ASP A 73 -2.13 11.75 11.72
C ASP A 73 -0.60 11.96 11.71
N GLY A 74 0.01 12.06 10.51
CA GLY A 74 1.41 12.39 10.20
C GLY A 74 2.44 12.31 11.31
#